data_AF-A0A1I6PSI9-F1
#
_entry.id   AF-A0A1I6PSI9-F1
#
_cell.length_a   1.000
_cell.length_b   1.000
_cell.length_c   1.000
_cell.angle_alpha   90.00
_cell.angle_beta   90.00
_cell.angle_gamma   90.00
#
_symmetry.space_group_name_H-M   'P 1'
#
loop_
_entity.id
_entity.type
_entity.pdbx_description
1 polymer ?
#
loop_
_entity_poly.entity_id
_entity_poly.type
_entity_poly.pdbx_seq_one_letter_code
_entity_poly.pdbx_strand_id
1 'polypeptide(L)'
;MTRPPQTGDDWDALAEVWTAPQPGPAVDPGLARAVRRRARLGRLNFLAEALGSIAAGLIGVWAALRNGEPGVAVAVVLFAGFALAMTLWARRGLPPEAADTPAAALRAAAGQARSGLRWARAGQAVGVAALLFVAAVAISQGVAVDDPVIVFALVFVLAAVALQERHARRCRVRLRRHETALSELEV
;
A
#
# COMPACT_ATOMS: atom_id res chain seq x y z
N MET A 1 -33.98 8.82 16.38
CA MET A 1 -32.75 8.10 16.79
C MET A 1 -31.63 8.48 15.83
N THR A 2 -30.74 9.37 16.27
CA THR A 2 -29.61 9.87 15.48
C THR A 2 -28.45 8.88 15.58
N ARG A 3 -28.02 8.34 14.44
CA ARG A 3 -26.85 7.47 14.32
C ARG A 3 -25.61 8.24 14.80
N PRO A 4 -24.76 7.69 15.69
CA PRO A 4 -23.54 8.38 16.08
C PRO A 4 -22.63 8.59 14.87
N PRO A 5 -21.82 9.66 14.86
CA PRO A 5 -20.99 9.99 13.73
C PRO A 5 -19.94 8.88 13.53
N GLN A 6 -19.91 8.30 12.33
CA GLN A 6 -18.89 7.33 11.90
C GLN A 6 -17.55 8.07 11.74
N THR A 7 -16.87 8.35 12.84
CA THR A 7 -15.57 9.04 12.87
C THR A 7 -14.40 8.10 13.04
N GLY A 8 -14.65 6.81 13.31
CA GLY A 8 -13.66 5.75 13.24
C GLY A 8 -13.49 5.27 11.80
N ASP A 9 -12.25 5.11 11.35
CA ASP A 9 -11.93 4.32 10.16
C ASP A 9 -12.72 3.01 10.25
N ASP A 10 -13.44 2.65 9.20
CA ASP A 10 -14.36 1.50 9.07
C ASP A 10 -13.77 0.14 9.56
N TRP A 11 -12.45 0.05 9.70
CA TRP A 11 -11.70 -1.05 10.30
C TRP A 11 -11.75 -1.12 11.83
N ASP A 12 -11.76 0.04 12.49
CA ASP A 12 -11.85 0.13 13.94
C ASP A 12 -13.27 -0.27 14.37
N ALA A 13 -14.30 0.07 13.59
CA ALA A 13 -15.68 -0.42 13.78
C ALA A 13 -15.80 -1.95 13.55
N LEU A 14 -15.08 -2.49 12.56
CA LEU A 14 -14.95 -3.93 12.30
C LEU A 14 -14.32 -4.68 13.48
N ALA A 15 -13.25 -4.11 14.05
CA ALA A 15 -12.59 -4.67 15.22
C ALA A 15 -13.49 -4.59 16.45
N GLU A 16 -14.16 -3.45 16.66
CA GLU A 16 -15.05 -3.19 17.80
C GLU A 16 -16.25 -4.14 17.83
N VAL A 17 -16.85 -4.42 16.66
CA VAL A 17 -17.92 -5.42 16.50
C VAL A 17 -17.44 -6.85 16.81
N TRP A 18 -16.15 -7.15 16.59
CA TRP A 18 -15.58 -8.47 16.85
C TRP A 18 -14.95 -8.64 18.24
N THR A 19 -14.57 -7.54 18.90
CA THR A 19 -14.04 -7.55 20.28
C THR A 19 -15.12 -7.35 21.34
N ALA A 20 -16.34 -6.93 20.97
CA ALA A 20 -17.46 -6.86 21.88
C ALA A 20 -18.16 -8.24 21.97
N PRO A 21 -18.25 -8.89 23.14
CA PRO A 21 -18.90 -10.18 23.28
C PRO A 21 -20.42 -9.99 23.16
N GLN A 22 -21.00 -10.29 22.00
CA GLN A 22 -22.45 -10.42 21.84
C GLN A 22 -22.84 -11.91 21.75
N PRO A 23 -23.86 -12.36 22.50
CA PRO A 23 -24.41 -13.69 22.34
C PRO A 23 -25.39 -13.72 21.16
N GLY A 24 -25.01 -14.32 20.03
CA GLY A 24 -25.93 -14.61 18.90
C GLY A 24 -25.32 -14.45 17.49
N PRO A 25 -25.89 -15.10 16.45
CA PRO A 25 -25.13 -15.64 15.32
C PRO A 25 -25.04 -14.77 14.06
N ALA A 26 -24.11 -15.17 13.18
CA ALA A 26 -23.84 -14.75 11.80
C ALA A 26 -23.16 -13.37 11.60
N VAL A 27 -21.97 -13.42 10.99
CA VAL A 27 -21.24 -12.28 10.45
C VAL A 27 -22.19 -11.38 9.66
N ASP A 28 -22.28 -10.09 10.02
CA ASP A 28 -23.16 -9.13 9.35
C ASP A 28 -22.98 -9.17 7.82
N PRO A 29 -24.04 -9.47 7.04
CA PRO A 29 -23.95 -9.53 5.58
C PRO A 29 -23.56 -8.18 4.93
N GLY A 30 -23.77 -7.06 5.61
CA GLY A 30 -23.22 -5.74 5.24
C GLY A 30 -21.68 -5.74 5.32
N LEU A 31 -21.15 -6.18 6.45
CA LEU A 31 -19.73 -6.36 6.72
C LEU A 31 -19.04 -7.26 5.70
N ALA A 32 -19.63 -8.43 5.41
CA ALA A 32 -19.10 -9.38 4.43
C ALA A 32 -19.04 -8.78 3.01
N ARG A 33 -20.04 -7.96 2.62
CA ARG A 33 -20.04 -7.23 1.35
C ARG A 33 -18.96 -6.14 1.32
N ALA A 34 -18.75 -5.41 2.41
CA ALA A 34 -17.72 -4.38 2.51
C ALA A 34 -16.29 -4.98 2.37
N VAL A 35 -16.04 -6.11 3.05
CA VAL A 35 -14.76 -6.85 2.94
C VAL A 35 -14.52 -7.33 1.51
N ARG A 36 -15.52 -7.94 0.86
CA ARG A 36 -15.43 -8.37 -0.55
C ARG A 36 -15.17 -7.20 -1.50
N ARG A 37 -15.85 -6.07 -1.30
CA ARG A 37 -15.64 -4.85 -2.10
C ARG A 37 -14.21 -4.33 -1.95
N ARG A 38 -13.69 -4.23 -0.73
CA ARG A 38 -12.29 -3.82 -0.48
C ARG A 38 -11.28 -4.80 -1.06
N ALA A 39 -11.52 -6.11 -0.95
CA ALA A 39 -10.67 -7.11 -1.57
C ALA A 39 -10.62 -6.95 -3.11
N ARG A 40 -11.76 -6.68 -3.75
CA ARG A 40 -11.84 -6.39 -5.18
C ARG A 40 -11.09 -5.09 -5.54
N LEU A 41 -11.30 -4.01 -4.79
CA LEU A 41 -10.57 -2.76 -4.99
C LEU A 41 -9.06 -2.94 -4.79
N GLY A 42 -8.66 -3.74 -3.80
CA GLY A 42 -7.26 -4.09 -3.57
C GLY A 42 -6.62 -4.82 -4.76
N ARG A 43 -7.35 -5.75 -5.38
CA ARG A 43 -6.91 -6.44 -6.61
C ARG A 43 -6.82 -5.48 -7.79
N LEU A 44 -7.80 -4.60 -7.98
CA LEU A 44 -7.78 -3.61 -9.05
C LEU A 44 -6.61 -2.63 -8.88
N ASN A 45 -6.35 -2.17 -7.65
CA ASN A 45 -5.21 -1.30 -7.37
C ASN A 45 -3.88 -2.00 -7.67
N PHE A 46 -3.75 -3.28 -7.31
CA PHE A 46 -2.57 -4.07 -7.66
C PHE A 46 -2.37 -4.18 -9.17
N LEU A 47 -3.43 -4.51 -9.91
CA LEU A 47 -3.36 -4.62 -11.37
C LEU A 47 -2.98 -3.29 -12.00
N ALA A 48 -3.55 -2.18 -11.52
CA ALA A 48 -3.20 -0.84 -11.96
C ALA A 48 -1.73 -0.50 -11.66
N GLU A 49 -1.23 -0.80 -10.45
CA GLU A 49 0.17 -0.60 -10.07
C GLU A 49 1.11 -1.43 -10.96
N ALA A 50 0.83 -2.72 -11.15
CA ALA A 50 1.67 -3.62 -11.93
C ALA A 50 1.68 -3.29 -13.43
N LEU A 51 0.49 -3.11 -14.03
CA LEU A 51 0.38 -2.74 -15.44
C LEU A 51 0.92 -1.33 -15.70
N GLY A 52 0.72 -0.41 -14.76
CA GLY A 52 1.28 0.93 -14.80
C GLY A 52 2.81 0.91 -14.82
N SER A 53 3.45 0.12 -13.95
CA SER A 53 4.91 -0.05 -13.96
C SER A 53 5.42 -0.65 -15.27
N ILE A 54 4.74 -1.66 -15.83
CA ILE A 54 5.11 -2.27 -17.11
C ILE A 54 4.99 -1.26 -18.25
N ALA A 55 3.84 -0.57 -18.36
CA ALA A 55 3.60 0.41 -19.40
C ALA A 55 4.59 1.58 -19.33
N ALA A 56 4.83 2.12 -18.13
CA ALA A 56 5.81 3.18 -17.92
C ALA A 56 7.24 2.73 -18.31
N GLY A 57 7.61 1.51 -17.96
CA GLY A 57 8.90 0.92 -18.36
C GLY A 57 9.04 0.81 -19.89
N LEU A 58 8.03 0.25 -20.58
CA LEU A 58 8.05 0.09 -22.04
C LEU A 58 8.10 1.44 -22.76
N ILE A 59 7.25 2.39 -22.36
CA ILE A 59 7.20 3.73 -22.96
C ILE A 59 8.51 4.48 -22.71
N GLY A 60 9.04 4.43 -21.49
CA GLY A 60 10.29 5.10 -21.14
C GLY A 60 11.50 4.52 -21.87
N VAL A 61 11.61 3.19 -21.98
CA VAL A 61 12.68 2.54 -22.75
C VAL A 61 12.58 2.91 -24.23
N TRP A 62 11.38 2.83 -24.81
CA TRP A 62 11.18 3.22 -26.20
C TRP A 62 11.57 4.68 -26.47
N ALA A 63 11.15 5.60 -25.59
CA ALA A 63 11.48 7.02 -25.72
C ALA A 63 12.99 7.27 -25.61
N ALA A 64 13.66 6.67 -24.61
CA ALA A 64 15.09 6.80 -24.41
C ALA A 64 15.90 6.26 -25.61
N LEU A 65 15.53 5.08 -26.13
CA LEU A 65 16.20 4.51 -27.31
C LEU A 65 15.96 5.35 -28.57
N ARG A 66 14.76 5.91 -28.74
CA ARG A 66 14.44 6.79 -29.87
C ARG A 66 15.24 8.09 -29.85
N ASN A 67 15.62 8.57 -28.67
CA ASN A 67 16.45 9.76 -28.49
C ASN A 67 17.96 9.46 -28.43
N GLY A 68 18.38 8.19 -28.60
CA GLY A 68 19.79 7.83 -28.57
C GLY A 68 20.41 7.82 -27.16
N GLU A 69 19.60 7.57 -26.13
CA GLU A 69 19.99 7.66 -24.71
C GLU A 69 19.99 6.27 -24.04
N PRO A 70 20.93 5.37 -24.37
CA PRO A 70 20.93 4.01 -23.83
C PRO A 70 21.11 3.99 -22.30
N GLY A 71 21.81 4.97 -21.72
CA GLY A 71 21.95 5.10 -20.26
C GLY A 71 20.61 5.37 -19.56
N VAL A 72 19.78 6.25 -20.13
CA VAL A 72 18.43 6.53 -19.61
C VAL A 72 17.55 5.29 -19.75
N ALA A 73 17.65 4.56 -20.86
CA ALA A 73 16.91 3.31 -21.06
C ALA A 73 17.23 2.28 -19.95
N VAL A 74 18.51 2.13 -19.58
CA VAL A 74 18.91 1.25 -18.46
C VAL A 74 18.32 1.74 -17.13
N ALA A 75 18.38 3.05 -16.86
CA ALA A 75 17.80 3.61 -15.64
C ALA A 75 16.28 3.36 -15.55
N VAL A 76 15.55 3.47 -16.68
CA VAL A 76 14.11 3.16 -16.76
C VAL A 76 13.86 1.68 -16.45
N VAL A 77 14.62 0.77 -17.04
CA VAL A 77 14.48 -0.68 -16.79
C VAL A 77 14.70 -1.00 -15.32
N LEU A 78 15.76 -0.46 -14.72
CA LEU A 78 16.07 -0.68 -13.31
C LEU A 78 14.98 -0.15 -12.40
N PHE A 79 14.50 1.08 -12.64
CA PHE A 79 13.43 1.68 -11.85
C PHE A 79 12.10 0.93 -12.00
N ALA A 80 11.66 0.66 -13.22
CA ALA A 80 10.41 -0.04 -13.48
C ALA A 80 10.44 -1.48 -12.94
N GLY A 81 11.56 -2.18 -13.11
CA GLY A 81 11.78 -3.51 -12.54
C GLY A 81 11.75 -3.50 -11.02
N PHE A 82 12.39 -2.52 -10.39
CA PHE A 82 12.35 -2.34 -8.93
C PHE A 82 10.94 -2.03 -8.43
N ALA A 83 10.23 -1.09 -9.07
CA ALA A 83 8.85 -0.74 -8.71
C ALA A 83 7.92 -1.95 -8.81
N LEU A 84 8.03 -2.75 -9.89
CA LEU A 84 7.27 -3.98 -10.05
C LEU A 84 7.61 -5.00 -8.96
N ALA A 85 8.89 -5.21 -8.66
CA ALA A 85 9.32 -6.10 -7.59
C ALA A 85 8.76 -5.69 -6.22
N MET A 86 8.76 -4.39 -5.91
CA MET A 86 8.18 -3.86 -4.67
C MET A 86 6.66 -4.00 -4.62
N THR A 87 5.97 -3.80 -5.74
CA THR A 87 4.51 -4.04 -5.86
C THR A 87 4.18 -5.51 -5.61
N LEU A 88 4.94 -6.45 -6.19
CA LEU A 88 4.77 -7.88 -5.96
C LEU A 88 5.08 -8.27 -4.50
N TRP A 89 6.16 -7.73 -3.94
CA TRP A 89 6.55 -7.97 -2.55
C TRP A 89 5.48 -7.47 -1.56
N ALA A 90 4.93 -6.28 -1.79
CA ALA A 90 3.88 -5.69 -0.97
C ALA A 90 2.60 -6.54 -0.92
N ARG A 91 2.38 -7.37 -1.94
CA ARG A 91 1.19 -8.23 -2.08
C ARG A 91 1.38 -9.66 -1.60
N ARG A 92 2.57 -10.06 -1.14
CA ARG A 92 2.78 -11.40 -0.58
C ARG A 92 1.78 -11.65 0.56
N GLY A 93 0.86 -12.61 0.42
CA GLY A 93 -0.02 -13.04 1.52
C GLY A 93 -1.35 -12.29 1.69
N LEU A 94 -2.24 -12.33 0.69
CA LEU A 94 -3.68 -12.04 0.85
C LEU A 94 -4.51 -13.04 0.02
N PRO A 95 -5.72 -13.47 0.47
CA PRO A 95 -6.53 -12.95 1.59
C PRO A 95 -6.71 -13.93 2.76
N PRO A 96 -7.32 -13.47 3.88
CA PRO A 96 -7.80 -14.30 4.96
C PRO A 96 -8.94 -15.19 4.47
N GLU A 97 -8.84 -16.49 4.78
CA GLU A 97 -9.95 -17.44 4.72
C GLU A 97 -11.04 -17.04 5.72
N ALA A 98 -12.25 -17.52 5.46
CA ALA A 98 -13.49 -17.11 6.13
C ALA A 98 -13.31 -16.96 7.66
N ALA A 99 -13.65 -15.78 8.16
CA ALA A 99 -13.63 -15.48 9.59
C ALA A 99 -14.90 -16.03 10.25
N ASP A 100 -15.00 -17.36 10.31
CA ASP A 100 -16.14 -18.04 10.91
C ASP A 100 -16.06 -18.04 12.44
N THR A 101 -14.91 -17.62 13.00
CA THR A 101 -14.68 -17.45 14.44
C THR A 101 -14.07 -16.07 14.76
N PRO A 102 -14.31 -15.53 15.98
CA PRO A 102 -13.67 -14.27 16.42
C PRO A 102 -12.14 -14.30 16.33
N ALA A 103 -11.50 -15.43 16.66
CA ALA A 103 -10.06 -15.60 16.53
C ALA A 103 -9.60 -15.56 15.06
N ALA A 104 -10.34 -16.18 14.13
CA ALA A 104 -10.04 -16.09 12.70
C ALA A 104 -10.20 -14.65 12.17
N ALA A 105 -11.21 -13.92 12.65
CA ALA A 105 -11.42 -12.50 12.34
C ALA A 105 -10.24 -11.62 12.79
N LEU A 106 -9.75 -11.82 14.01
CA LEU A 106 -8.61 -11.05 14.51
C LEU A 106 -7.29 -11.40 13.79
N ARG A 107 -7.05 -12.69 13.47
CA ARG A 107 -5.88 -13.09 12.65
C ARG A 107 -5.94 -12.48 11.26
N ALA A 108 -7.14 -12.44 10.66
CA ALA A 108 -7.39 -11.78 9.38
C ALA A 108 -7.05 -10.28 9.43
N ALA A 109 -7.54 -9.58 10.46
CA ALA A 109 -7.28 -8.16 10.69
C ALA A 109 -5.77 -7.87 10.92
N ALA A 110 -5.10 -8.70 11.72
CA ALA A 110 -3.64 -8.62 11.93
C ALA A 110 -2.87 -8.84 10.62
N GLY A 111 -3.25 -9.83 9.81
CA GLY A 111 -2.67 -10.08 8.49
C GLY A 111 -2.83 -8.88 7.54
N GLN A 112 -3.99 -8.24 7.54
CA GLN A 112 -4.23 -7.02 6.76
C GLN A 112 -3.39 -5.84 7.24
N ALA A 113 -3.26 -5.64 8.57
CA ALA A 113 -2.40 -4.62 9.12
C ALA A 113 -0.92 -4.83 8.72
N ARG A 114 -0.43 -6.07 8.74
CA ARG A 114 0.92 -6.43 8.23
C ARG A 114 1.05 -6.18 6.74
N SER A 115 0.00 -6.45 5.95
CA SER A 115 -0.01 -6.11 4.53
C SER A 115 0.06 -4.60 4.29
N GLY A 116 -0.69 -3.81 5.06
CA GLY A 116 -0.64 -2.34 5.01
C GLY A 116 0.75 -1.79 5.35
N LEU A 117 1.43 -2.39 6.34
CA LEU A 117 2.82 -2.02 6.68
C LEU A 117 3.79 -2.29 5.54
N ARG A 118 3.67 -3.43 4.86
CA ARG A 118 4.51 -3.76 3.70
C ARG A 118 4.22 -2.81 2.55
N TRP A 119 2.96 -2.51 2.28
CA TRP A 119 2.60 -1.55 1.24
C TRP A 119 3.17 -0.15 1.52
N ALA A 120 3.10 0.35 2.76
CA ALA A 120 3.73 1.62 3.12
C ALA A 120 5.25 1.62 2.91
N ARG A 121 5.95 0.57 3.37
CA ARG A 121 7.40 0.42 3.18
C ARG A 121 7.79 0.32 1.70
N ALA A 122 6.98 -0.41 0.92
CA ALA A 122 7.18 -0.50 -0.53
C ALA A 122 7.05 0.86 -1.19
N GLY A 123 6.02 1.62 -0.83
CA GLY A 123 5.83 2.99 -1.32
C GLY A 123 7.00 3.92 -0.97
N GLN A 124 7.55 3.81 0.24
CA GLN A 124 8.72 4.61 0.65
C GLN A 124 9.95 4.25 -0.18
N ALA A 125 10.22 2.96 -0.35
CA ALA A 125 11.35 2.48 -1.15
C ALA A 125 11.23 2.89 -2.62
N VAL A 126 10.02 2.80 -3.20
CA VAL A 126 9.74 3.27 -4.57
C VAL A 126 9.90 4.78 -4.68
N GLY A 127 9.50 5.56 -3.67
CA GLY A 127 9.73 7.00 -3.62
C GLY A 127 11.21 7.37 -3.65
N VAL A 128 12.03 6.70 -2.85
CA VAL A 128 13.50 6.87 -2.87
C VAL A 128 14.08 6.50 -4.24
N ALA A 129 13.66 5.35 -4.80
CA ALA A 129 14.10 4.92 -6.13
C ALA A 129 13.70 5.92 -7.23
N ALA A 130 12.52 6.55 -7.11
CA ALA A 130 12.07 7.57 -8.05
C ALA A 130 12.96 8.83 -7.99
N LEU A 131 13.37 9.28 -6.80
CA LEU A 131 14.32 10.39 -6.68
C LEU A 131 15.68 10.07 -7.29
N LEU A 132 16.19 8.86 -7.07
CA LEU A 132 17.45 8.40 -7.67
C LEU A 132 17.34 8.34 -9.19
N PHE A 133 16.21 7.86 -9.71
CA PHE A 133 15.92 7.84 -11.15
C PHE A 133 15.89 9.26 -11.73
N VAL A 134 15.14 10.19 -11.11
CA VAL A 134 15.08 11.59 -11.55
C VAL A 134 16.45 12.24 -11.51
N ALA A 135 17.24 12.01 -10.44
CA ALA A 135 18.60 12.53 -10.35
C ALA A 135 19.51 11.98 -11.44
N ALA A 136 19.45 10.68 -11.73
CA ALA A 136 20.23 10.07 -12.80
C ALA A 136 19.90 10.65 -14.17
N VAL A 137 18.61 10.85 -14.47
CA VAL A 137 18.16 11.48 -15.72
C VAL A 137 18.61 12.95 -15.76
N ALA A 138 18.37 13.73 -14.70
CA ALA A 138 18.76 15.13 -14.63
C ALA A 138 20.27 15.33 -14.87
N ILE A 139 21.11 14.49 -14.24
CA ILE A 139 22.57 14.52 -14.45
C ILE A 139 22.91 14.19 -15.90
N SER A 140 22.29 13.16 -16.49
CA SER A 140 22.56 12.77 -17.88
C SER A 140 22.16 13.85 -18.89
N GLN A 141 21.14 14.64 -18.56
CA GLN A 141 20.58 15.68 -19.42
C GLN A 141 21.13 17.09 -19.13
N GLY A 142 22.00 17.22 -18.12
CA GLY A 142 22.51 18.53 -17.69
C GLY A 142 21.42 19.47 -17.14
N VAL A 143 20.35 18.92 -16.57
CA VAL A 143 19.25 19.71 -15.99
C VAL A 143 19.70 20.33 -14.66
N ALA A 144 19.41 21.61 -14.46
CA ALA A 144 19.76 22.33 -13.25
C ALA A 144 18.95 21.85 -12.04
N VAL A 145 19.55 21.86 -10.85
CA VAL A 145 18.92 21.34 -9.62
C VAL A 145 17.72 22.17 -9.13
N ASP A 146 17.64 23.43 -9.55
CA ASP A 146 16.53 24.34 -9.29
C ASP A 146 15.40 24.25 -10.34
N ASP A 147 15.52 23.33 -11.31
CA ASP A 147 14.46 23.07 -12.27
C ASP A 147 13.14 22.72 -11.54
N PRO A 148 12.02 23.38 -11.90
CA PRO A 148 10.73 23.16 -11.23
C PRO A 148 10.28 21.70 -11.18
N VAL A 149 10.64 20.88 -12.16
CA VAL A 149 10.31 19.45 -12.20
C VAL A 149 11.06 18.68 -11.12
N ILE A 150 12.33 18.99 -10.90
CA ILE A 150 13.16 18.35 -9.86
C ILE A 150 12.65 18.75 -8.48
N VAL A 151 12.39 20.05 -8.27
CA VAL A 151 11.85 20.57 -7.00
C VAL A 151 10.49 19.94 -6.71
N PHE A 152 9.60 19.87 -7.71
CA PHE A 152 8.31 19.23 -7.58
C PHE A 152 8.44 17.74 -7.22
N ALA A 153 9.30 16.99 -7.91
CA ALA A 153 9.53 15.57 -7.63
C ALA A 153 10.00 15.34 -6.18
N LEU A 154 10.93 16.19 -5.70
CA LEU A 154 11.40 16.15 -4.32
C LEU A 154 10.27 16.41 -3.32
N VAL A 155 9.52 17.50 -3.49
CA VAL A 155 8.41 17.85 -2.60
C VAL A 155 7.33 16.77 -2.60
N PHE A 156 7.00 16.24 -3.78
CA PHE A 156 6.02 15.18 -3.94
C PHE A 156 6.45 13.91 -3.18
N VAL A 157 7.69 13.47 -3.34
CA VAL A 157 8.19 12.27 -2.64
C VAL A 157 8.23 12.49 -1.13
N LEU A 158 8.67 13.66 -0.65
CA LEU A 158 8.66 13.97 0.79
C LEU A 158 7.24 13.93 1.36
N ALA A 159 6.26 14.52 0.66
CA ALA A 159 4.86 14.47 1.06
C ALA A 159 4.31 13.02 1.07
N ALA A 160 4.63 12.24 0.03
CA ALA A 160 4.23 10.85 -0.07
C ALA A 160 4.83 10.00 1.06
N VAL A 161 6.11 10.17 1.38
CA VAL A 161 6.80 9.48 2.48
C VAL A 161 6.17 9.85 3.83
N ALA A 162 5.84 11.13 4.05
CA ALA A 162 5.18 11.56 5.28
C ALA A 162 3.80 10.92 5.45
N LEU A 163 3.00 10.84 4.38
CA LEU A 163 1.71 10.16 4.37
C LEU A 163 1.86 8.65 4.61
N GLN A 164 2.85 8.02 4.00
CA GLN A 164 3.15 6.59 4.18
C GLN A 164 3.63 6.29 5.61
N GLU A 165 4.41 7.16 6.23
CA GLU A 165 4.85 6.98 7.61
C GLU A 165 3.67 7.13 8.59
N ARG A 166 2.78 8.09 8.34
CA ARG A 166 1.52 8.21 9.09
C ARG A 166 0.67 6.95 8.95
N HIS A 167 0.55 6.40 7.74
CA HIS A 167 -0.15 5.15 7.50
C HIS A 167 0.53 3.98 8.23
N ALA A 168 1.86 3.85 8.13
CA ALA A 168 2.62 2.82 8.80
C ALA A 168 2.44 2.86 10.32
N ARG A 169 2.46 4.05 10.93
CA ARG A 169 2.17 4.22 12.37
C ARG A 169 0.78 3.71 12.73
N ARG A 170 -0.25 4.07 11.96
CA ARG A 170 -1.63 3.56 12.18
C ARG A 170 -1.70 2.04 12.09
N CYS A 171 -1.05 1.44 11.09
CA CYS A 171 -1.01 -0.01 10.95
C CYS A 171 -0.26 -0.70 12.10
N ARG A 172 0.84 -0.12 12.61
CA ARG A 172 1.56 -0.64 13.80
C ARG A 172 0.65 -0.63 15.03
N VAL A 173 -0.09 0.45 15.26
CA VAL A 173 -1.04 0.56 16.38
C VAL A 173 -2.15 -0.49 16.27
N ARG A 174 -2.75 -0.63 15.08
CA ARG A 174 -3.78 -1.66 14.83
C ARG A 174 -3.27 -3.07 15.05
N LEU A 175 -2.07 -3.37 14.52
CA LEU A 175 -1.47 -4.69 14.67
C LEU A 175 -1.30 -5.07 16.15
N ARG A 176 -0.76 -4.17 16.98
CA ARG A 176 -0.61 -4.41 18.42
C ARG A 176 -1.95 -4.67 19.10
N ARG A 177 -2.98 -3.87 18.79
CA ARG A 177 -4.33 -4.06 19.35
C ARG A 177 -4.91 -5.44 19.01
N HIS A 178 -4.77 -5.88 17.75
CA HIS A 178 -5.26 -7.19 17.33
C HIS A 178 -4.46 -8.35 17.94
N GLU A 179 -3.14 -8.20 18.08
CA GLU A 179 -2.28 -9.20 18.72
C GLU A 179 -2.59 -9.34 20.23
N THR A 180 -2.86 -8.23 20.94
CA THR A 180 -3.30 -8.27 22.33
C THR A 180 -4.67 -8.94 22.48
N ALA A 181 -5.66 -8.56 21.67
CA ALA A 181 -6.98 -9.19 21.71
C ALA A 181 -6.95 -10.69 21.36
N LEU A 182 -6.03 -11.12 20.49
CA LEU A 182 -5.80 -12.53 20.21
C LEU A 182 -5.25 -13.28 21.43
N SER A 183 -4.26 -12.70 22.12
CA SER A 183 -3.69 -13.32 23.32
C SER A 183 -4.70 -13.47 24.47
N GLU A 184 -5.69 -12.59 24.55
CA GLU A 184 -6.76 -12.66 25.56
C GLU A 184 -7.82 -13.73 25.24
N LEU A 185 -7.97 -14.12 23.97
CA LEU A 185 -8.92 -15.16 23.54
C LEU A 185 -8.32 -16.57 23.51
N GLU A 186 -6.99 -16.68 23.50
CA GLU A 186 -6.26 -17.96 23.52
C GLU A 186 -5.92 -18.43 24.95
N VAL A 187 -6.31 -17.65 25.98
CA VAL A 187 -6.26 -17.99 27.42
C VAL A 187 -7.62 -18.50 27.87
#